data_AF-A0A4Q3SE79-F1
#
_entry.id   AF-A0A4Q3SE79-F1
#
_cell.length_a   1.000
_cell.length_b   1.000
_cell.length_c   1.000
_cell.angle_alpha   90.00
_cell.angle_beta   90.00
_cell.angle_gamma   90.00
#
_symmetry.space_group_name_H-M   'P 1'
#
loop_
_entity.id
_entity.type
_entity.pdbx_description
1 polymer ?
#
loop_
_entity_poly.entity_id
_entity_poly.type
_entity_poly.pdbx_seq_one_letter_code
_entity_poly.pdbx_strand_id
1 'polypeptide(L)'
;VGVGGFGTNFSGNGVISGQYSASTQVHAGDQYGGEGGSNYAVTFDSNGYSLNLTSTQDAAGVTYFGYYLPALDGGNVLELYSGATKIFTFDASTVLSKIGGNSAYFGKPDAPNQGQNSGEPYAFVNFYATGGTKFDRVVFLENPAGGGYESDNHTVGYFKTITGTGVPEPATWAMMIIGFGAVGSMARSARRRNAFSAL
;
A
#
# COMPACT_ATOMS: atom_id res chain seq x y z
N VAL A 1 -7.73 -21.50 9.72
CA VAL A 1 -7.40 -20.13 10.12
C VAL A 1 -6.63 -20.18 11.42
N GLY A 2 -5.38 -19.74 11.43
CA GLY A 2 -4.60 -19.53 12.66
C GLY A 2 -4.47 -18.03 12.93
N VAL A 3 -4.64 -17.63 14.19
CA VAL A 3 -4.27 -16.29 14.69
C VAL A 3 -3.10 -16.49 15.66
N GLY A 4 -2.09 -15.61 15.61
CA GLY A 4 -0.97 -15.87 16.51
C GLY A 4 0.25 -14.96 16.46
N GLY A 5 0.33 -13.95 15.59
CA GLY A 5 1.46 -13.01 15.51
C GLY A 5 2.83 -13.70 15.46
N PHE A 6 3.40 -13.83 14.27
CA PHE A 6 4.65 -14.57 14.08
C PHE A 6 5.83 -13.64 13.75
N GLY A 7 7.02 -14.07 14.16
CA GLY A 7 8.27 -13.43 13.76
C GLY A 7 8.81 -14.02 12.46
N THR A 8 9.51 -13.22 11.68
CA THR A 8 10.21 -13.65 10.47
C THR A 8 11.57 -12.95 10.35
N ASN A 9 12.54 -13.62 9.74
CA ASN A 9 13.80 -13.01 9.33
C ASN A 9 13.79 -12.90 7.81
N PHE A 10 13.72 -11.68 7.31
CA PHE A 10 13.75 -11.44 5.87
C PHE A 10 15.17 -11.67 5.34
N SER A 11 15.30 -12.28 4.16
CA SER A 11 16.56 -12.66 3.51
C SER A 11 17.48 -13.66 4.25
N GLY A 12 17.05 -14.19 5.40
CA GLY A 12 17.76 -15.24 6.15
C GLY A 12 19.12 -14.84 6.75
N ASN A 13 19.59 -13.62 6.50
CA ASN A 13 20.87 -13.10 6.99
C ASN A 13 20.75 -12.34 8.34
N GLY A 14 19.54 -12.18 8.87
CA GLY A 14 19.27 -11.49 10.13
C GLY A 14 19.40 -9.97 10.08
N VAL A 15 19.58 -9.36 8.90
CA VAL A 15 19.71 -7.90 8.78
C VAL A 15 18.38 -7.21 9.04
N ILE A 16 17.29 -7.72 8.46
CA ILE A 16 15.93 -7.21 8.65
C ILE A 16 15.07 -8.32 9.22
N SER A 17 14.41 -8.05 10.34
CA SER A 17 13.41 -8.93 10.94
C SER A 17 12.04 -8.26 10.96
N GLY A 18 11.01 -9.10 10.96
CA GLY A 18 9.62 -8.71 10.99
C GLY A 18 8.88 -9.35 12.16
N GLN A 19 7.97 -8.61 12.76
CA GLN A 19 7.01 -9.14 13.71
C GLN A 19 5.59 -8.78 13.28
N TYR A 20 4.84 -9.79 12.87
CA TYR A 20 3.42 -9.66 12.59
C TYR A 20 2.62 -9.54 13.88
N SER A 21 1.59 -8.70 13.89
CA SER A 21 0.73 -8.49 15.06
C SER A 21 -0.09 -9.75 15.37
N ALA A 22 -0.51 -9.87 16.63
CA ALA A 22 -1.35 -10.98 17.08
C ALA A 22 -2.68 -11.12 16.31
N SER A 23 -3.18 -10.01 15.74
CA SER A 23 -4.38 -9.98 14.90
C SER A 23 -4.21 -10.59 13.51
N THR A 24 -2.98 -10.91 13.09
CA THR A 24 -2.72 -11.47 11.76
C THR A 24 -3.40 -12.83 11.64
N GLN A 25 -4.31 -12.95 10.68
CA GLN A 25 -4.93 -14.22 10.31
C GLN A 25 -4.13 -14.83 9.17
N VAL A 26 -3.87 -16.14 9.26
CA VAL A 26 -3.19 -16.90 8.21
C VAL A 26 -4.15 -17.94 7.65
N HIS A 27 -4.39 -17.84 6.35
CA HIS A 27 -5.27 -18.71 5.59
C HIS A 27 -4.46 -19.64 4.68
N ALA A 28 -5.01 -20.82 4.40
CA ALA A 28 -4.45 -21.71 3.38
C ALA A 28 -4.74 -21.14 1.99
N GLY A 29 -3.83 -21.35 1.03
CA GLY A 29 -3.99 -20.87 -0.33
C GLY A 29 -5.29 -21.33 -0.99
N ASP A 30 -6.01 -20.36 -1.55
CA ASP A 30 -7.30 -20.56 -2.21
C ASP A 30 -7.38 -19.65 -3.46
N GLN A 31 -8.58 -19.29 -3.91
CA GLN A 31 -8.73 -18.35 -5.02
C GLN A 31 -8.29 -16.93 -4.66
N TYR A 32 -8.39 -16.49 -3.41
CA TYR A 32 -8.15 -15.10 -2.99
C TYR A 32 -6.68 -14.83 -2.61
N GLY A 33 -5.87 -15.86 -2.37
CA GLY A 33 -4.47 -15.67 -2.03
C GLY A 33 -3.62 -16.93 -2.09
N GLY A 34 -2.37 -16.82 -1.63
CA GLY A 34 -1.43 -17.93 -1.55
C GLY A 34 -0.75 -18.25 -2.87
N GLU A 35 0.30 -17.50 -3.23
CA GLU A 35 1.06 -17.75 -4.47
C GLU A 35 1.67 -19.16 -4.47
N GLY A 36 1.44 -19.92 -5.54
CA GLY A 36 1.93 -21.28 -5.67
C GLY A 36 1.31 -22.26 -4.66
N GLY A 37 0.16 -21.91 -4.07
CA GLY A 37 -0.50 -22.70 -3.03
C GLY A 37 0.07 -22.52 -1.62
N SER A 38 0.84 -21.44 -1.38
CA SER A 38 1.28 -21.05 -0.04
C SER A 38 0.11 -20.64 0.87
N ASN A 39 0.40 -20.44 2.16
CA ASN A 39 -0.50 -19.71 3.05
C ASN A 39 -0.31 -18.20 2.85
N TYR A 40 -1.35 -17.41 3.08
CA TYR A 40 -1.30 -15.95 2.99
C TYR A 40 -1.87 -15.27 4.23
N ALA A 41 -1.49 -14.01 4.45
CA ALA A 41 -2.01 -13.19 5.55
C ALA A 41 -3.26 -12.43 5.10
N VAL A 42 -4.24 -12.28 5.99
CA VAL A 42 -5.50 -11.60 5.67
C VAL A 42 -6.11 -10.87 6.87
N THR A 43 -6.86 -9.80 6.59
CA THR A 43 -7.81 -9.16 7.52
C THR A 43 -9.16 -8.96 6.83
N PHE A 44 -10.23 -8.87 7.62
CA PHE A 44 -11.59 -8.60 7.13
C PHE A 44 -12.22 -7.38 7.84
N ASP A 45 -11.43 -6.65 8.62
CA ASP A 45 -11.90 -5.51 9.40
C ASP A 45 -10.96 -4.31 9.32
N SER A 46 -11.47 -3.19 9.81
CA SER A 46 -10.81 -1.90 9.77
C SER A 46 -9.77 -1.69 10.88
N ASN A 47 -9.59 -2.67 11.79
CA ASN A 47 -8.47 -2.68 12.75
C ASN A 47 -7.24 -3.35 12.13
N GLY A 48 -7.44 -4.36 11.30
CA GLY A 48 -6.40 -4.93 10.47
C GLY A 48 -5.31 -5.72 11.21
N TYR A 49 -4.18 -5.88 10.51
CA TYR A 49 -2.94 -6.36 11.11
C TYR A 49 -1.77 -5.50 10.68
N SER A 50 -0.64 -5.69 11.35
CA SER A 50 0.58 -4.94 11.07
C SER A 50 1.80 -5.82 11.05
N LEU A 51 2.82 -5.36 10.33
CA LEU A 51 4.17 -5.88 10.31
C LEU A 51 5.10 -4.79 10.83
N ASN A 52 5.67 -5.01 12.02
CA ASN A 52 6.75 -4.18 12.54
C ASN A 52 8.09 -4.69 12.01
N LEU A 53 8.96 -3.79 11.57
CA LEU A 53 10.23 -4.06 10.94
C LEU A 53 11.36 -3.52 11.81
N THR A 54 12.35 -4.38 12.07
CA THR A 54 13.59 -3.99 12.74
C THR A 54 14.74 -4.26 11.78
N SER A 55 15.71 -3.35 11.74
CA SER A 55 16.92 -3.54 10.95
C SER A 55 18.17 -3.26 11.76
N THR A 56 19.18 -4.10 11.58
CA THR A 56 20.52 -3.90 12.13
C THR A 56 21.38 -2.97 11.27
N GLN A 57 20.98 -2.74 10.02
CA GLN A 57 21.67 -1.83 9.09
C GLN A 57 21.31 -0.37 9.33
N ASP A 58 20.03 -0.09 9.62
CA ASP A 58 19.54 1.26 9.93
C ASP A 58 18.37 1.15 10.90
N ALA A 59 18.56 1.62 12.13
CA ALA A 59 17.57 1.54 13.19
C ALA A 59 16.33 2.41 12.92
N ALA A 60 16.40 3.37 11.98
CA ALA A 60 15.25 4.17 11.58
C ALA A 60 14.25 3.42 10.68
N GLY A 61 14.61 2.21 10.21
CA GLY A 61 13.74 1.35 9.41
C GLY A 61 14.31 1.02 8.03
N VAL A 62 13.42 0.70 7.09
CA VAL A 62 13.75 0.26 5.73
C VAL A 62 13.29 1.29 4.69
N THR A 63 13.71 1.15 3.43
CA THR A 63 13.24 2.02 2.34
C THR A 63 12.35 1.34 1.32
N TYR A 64 12.22 0.02 1.39
CA TYR A 64 11.49 -0.75 0.41
C TYR A 64 10.59 -1.77 1.08
N PHE A 65 9.36 -1.83 0.59
CA PHE A 65 8.39 -2.88 0.86
C PHE A 65 7.73 -3.25 -0.45
N GLY A 66 7.60 -4.54 -0.72
CA GLY A 66 6.81 -5.05 -1.83
C GLY A 66 6.11 -6.32 -1.41
N TYR A 67 4.99 -6.61 -2.03
CA TYR A 67 4.25 -7.82 -1.73
C TYR A 67 3.37 -8.23 -2.90
N TYR A 68 3.01 -9.52 -2.92
CA TYR A 68 1.94 -10.03 -3.76
C TYR A 68 0.61 -9.58 -3.15
N LEU A 69 -0.09 -8.75 -3.90
CA LEU A 69 -1.42 -8.21 -3.64
C LEU A 69 -2.43 -9.00 -4.47
N PRO A 70 -2.98 -10.09 -3.91
CA PRO A 70 -4.04 -10.83 -4.57
C PRO A 70 -5.41 -10.21 -4.26
N ALA A 71 -6.42 -10.53 -5.09
CA ALA A 71 -7.83 -10.22 -4.85
C ALA A 71 -8.13 -8.74 -4.48
N LEU A 72 -7.47 -7.79 -5.15
CA LEU A 72 -7.58 -6.37 -4.79
C LEU A 72 -9.01 -5.83 -4.96
N ASP A 73 -9.59 -5.33 -3.87
CA ASP A 73 -10.89 -4.66 -3.88
C ASP A 73 -10.80 -3.19 -3.41
N GLY A 74 -11.93 -2.49 -3.38
CA GLY A 74 -11.99 -1.06 -3.02
C GLY A 74 -11.83 -0.75 -1.52
N GLY A 75 -11.90 -1.75 -0.63
CA GLY A 75 -11.74 -1.60 0.82
C GLY A 75 -10.29 -1.75 1.28
N ASN A 76 -9.41 -2.30 0.44
CA ASN A 76 -8.02 -2.55 0.80
C ASN A 76 -7.21 -1.25 0.99
N VAL A 77 -6.68 -1.06 2.20
CA VAL A 77 -5.88 0.12 2.57
C VAL A 77 -4.58 -0.30 3.24
N LEU A 78 -3.43 0.11 2.68
CA LEU A 78 -2.12 -0.07 3.30
C LEU A 78 -1.59 1.24 3.83
N GLU A 79 -1.00 1.22 5.02
CA GLU A 79 -0.37 2.39 5.62
C GLU A 79 1.09 2.10 5.96
N LEU A 80 1.95 3.10 5.74
CA LEU A 80 3.35 3.06 6.17
C LEU A 80 3.57 4.05 7.30
N TYR A 81 4.32 3.64 8.31
CA TYR A 81 4.64 4.43 9.49
C TYR A 81 6.16 4.54 9.69
N SER A 82 6.57 5.68 10.22
CA SER A 82 7.87 5.88 10.87
C SER A 82 7.63 6.17 12.34
N GLY A 83 7.95 5.21 13.20
CA GLY A 83 7.56 5.20 14.60
C GLY A 83 6.04 5.35 14.75
N ALA A 84 5.61 6.39 15.46
CA ALA A 84 4.19 6.68 15.66
C ALA A 84 3.53 7.44 14.49
N THR A 85 4.31 7.95 13.53
CA THR A 85 3.81 8.84 12.48
C THR A 85 3.43 8.06 11.24
N LYS A 86 2.18 8.18 10.79
CA LYS A 86 1.78 7.70 9.46
C LYS A 86 2.39 8.61 8.40
N ILE A 87 3.17 8.04 7.50
CA ILE A 87 3.88 8.78 6.45
C ILE A 87 3.30 8.54 5.06
N PHE A 88 2.51 7.49 4.88
CA PHE A 88 1.89 7.15 3.60
C PHE A 88 0.62 6.34 3.82
N THR A 89 -0.37 6.56 2.94
CA THR A 89 -1.55 5.73 2.79
C THR A 89 -1.68 5.34 1.32
N PHE A 90 -1.61 4.05 1.07
CA PHE A 90 -1.99 3.40 -0.17
C PHE A 90 -3.48 3.10 -0.13
N ASP A 91 -4.19 3.64 -1.11
CA ASP A 91 -5.60 3.34 -1.38
C ASP A 91 -5.68 2.47 -2.63
N ALA A 92 -6.42 1.36 -2.58
CA ALA A 92 -6.63 0.43 -3.68
C ALA A 92 -7.01 1.09 -5.01
N SER A 93 -7.78 2.18 -4.96
CA SER A 93 -8.15 2.98 -6.15
C SER A 93 -6.96 3.42 -6.97
N THR A 94 -5.81 3.62 -6.33
CA THR A 94 -4.55 4.03 -6.95
C THR A 94 -4.04 2.96 -7.91
N VAL A 95 -4.07 1.68 -7.53
CA VAL A 95 -3.71 0.55 -8.41
C VAL A 95 -4.84 0.20 -9.37
N LEU A 96 -6.09 0.20 -8.92
CA LEU A 96 -7.24 -0.07 -9.79
C LEU A 96 -7.32 0.91 -10.97
N SER A 97 -6.93 2.18 -10.77
CA SER A 97 -6.84 3.17 -11.86
C SER A 97 -5.82 2.80 -12.95
N LYS A 98 -4.83 1.95 -12.63
CA LYS A 98 -3.76 1.52 -13.53
C LYS A 98 -4.05 0.17 -14.17
N ILE A 99 -4.60 -0.78 -13.41
CA ILE A 99 -4.73 -2.18 -13.86
C ILE A 99 -6.18 -2.65 -14.02
N GLY A 100 -7.16 -1.92 -13.49
CA GLY A 100 -8.56 -2.36 -13.45
C GLY A 100 -9.24 -2.53 -14.81
N GLY A 101 -8.67 -1.96 -15.88
CA GLY A 101 -9.13 -2.17 -17.26
C GLY A 101 -8.36 -3.26 -18.03
N ASN A 102 -7.37 -3.91 -17.41
CA ASN A 102 -6.50 -4.88 -18.07
C ASN A 102 -6.78 -6.28 -17.53
N SER A 103 -7.48 -7.09 -18.35
CA SER A 103 -7.87 -8.45 -18.00
C SER A 103 -6.70 -9.38 -17.68
N ALA A 104 -5.47 -9.04 -18.06
CA ALA A 104 -4.28 -9.83 -17.70
C ALA A 104 -3.98 -9.84 -16.19
N TYR A 105 -4.54 -8.89 -15.43
CA TYR A 105 -4.43 -8.85 -13.98
C TYR A 105 -5.57 -9.59 -13.27
N PHE A 106 -6.65 -9.97 -13.97
CA PHE A 106 -7.88 -10.47 -13.33
C PHE A 106 -7.90 -11.99 -13.23
N GLY A 107 -8.27 -12.47 -12.04
CA GLY A 107 -8.24 -13.88 -11.70
C GLY A 107 -6.86 -14.33 -11.24
N LYS A 108 -6.83 -15.33 -10.36
CA LYS A 108 -5.59 -15.83 -9.77
C LYS A 108 -4.64 -16.28 -10.88
N PRO A 109 -3.41 -15.74 -10.97
CA PRO A 109 -2.49 -16.01 -12.06
C PRO A 109 -1.84 -17.39 -11.97
N ASP A 110 -1.81 -17.99 -10.78
CA ASP A 110 -1.02 -19.16 -10.44
C ASP A 110 -1.86 -20.37 -9.99
N ALA A 111 -1.31 -21.57 -10.21
CA ALA A 111 -1.88 -22.82 -9.70
C ALA A 111 -1.80 -22.87 -8.16
N PRO A 112 -2.71 -23.58 -7.47
CA PRO A 112 -3.69 -24.54 -8.00
C PRO A 112 -5.02 -23.92 -8.46
N ASN A 113 -5.31 -22.67 -8.10
CA ASN A 113 -6.61 -22.04 -8.37
C ASN A 113 -6.56 -21.08 -9.58
N GLN A 114 -5.70 -21.34 -10.55
CA GLN A 114 -5.46 -20.46 -11.71
C GLN A 114 -6.78 -20.13 -12.43
N GLY A 115 -7.00 -18.84 -12.69
CA GLY A 115 -8.19 -18.31 -13.37
C GLY A 115 -9.43 -18.19 -12.50
N GLN A 116 -9.43 -18.69 -11.26
CA GLN A 116 -10.51 -18.42 -10.30
C GLN A 116 -10.48 -16.95 -9.84
N ASN A 117 -11.59 -16.48 -9.26
CA ASN A 117 -11.76 -15.09 -8.83
C ASN A 117 -11.53 -14.04 -9.94
N SER A 118 -12.09 -14.29 -11.12
CA SER A 118 -11.90 -13.45 -12.32
C SER A 118 -12.49 -12.03 -12.21
N GLY A 119 -13.10 -11.68 -11.08
CA GLY A 119 -13.67 -10.35 -10.81
C GLY A 119 -12.68 -9.37 -10.19
N GLU A 120 -11.55 -9.85 -9.67
CA GLU A 120 -10.60 -9.04 -8.89
C GLU A 120 -9.18 -9.16 -9.46
N PRO A 121 -8.38 -8.08 -9.43
CA PRO A 121 -7.03 -8.09 -9.93
C PRO A 121 -5.98 -8.58 -8.91
N TYR A 122 -4.90 -9.13 -9.44
CA TYR A 122 -3.75 -9.68 -8.73
C TYR A 122 -2.48 -9.01 -9.25
N ALA A 123 -1.67 -8.45 -8.37
CA ALA A 123 -0.45 -7.75 -8.76
C ALA A 123 0.66 -7.90 -7.72
N PHE A 124 1.90 -7.68 -8.14
CA PHE A 124 2.99 -7.40 -7.19
C PHE A 124 3.19 -5.89 -7.12
N VAL A 125 3.00 -5.31 -5.93
CA VAL A 125 3.11 -3.87 -5.70
C VAL A 125 4.39 -3.54 -4.94
N ASN A 126 4.94 -2.35 -5.21
CA ASN A 126 6.25 -1.93 -4.70
C ASN A 126 6.13 -0.51 -4.12
N PHE A 127 6.66 -0.32 -2.91
CA PHE A 127 6.71 0.95 -2.21
C PHE A 127 8.17 1.33 -1.97
N TYR A 128 8.52 2.55 -2.39
CA TYR A 128 9.88 3.09 -2.32
C TYR A 128 9.86 4.40 -1.51
N ALA A 129 10.50 4.40 -0.34
CA ALA A 129 10.63 5.61 0.48
C ALA A 129 11.81 6.47 0.01
N THR A 130 11.50 7.55 -0.74
CA THR A 130 12.51 8.44 -1.32
C THR A 130 12.82 9.64 -0.43
N GLY A 131 13.77 10.49 -0.83
CA GLY A 131 14.06 11.74 -0.12
C GLY A 131 14.66 11.57 1.28
N GLY A 132 15.27 10.41 1.58
CA GLY A 132 15.81 10.09 2.91
C GLY A 132 14.79 9.44 3.85
N THR A 133 13.51 9.39 3.48
CA THR A 133 12.44 8.76 4.26
C THR A 133 12.72 7.28 4.53
N LYS A 134 12.25 6.81 5.69
CA LYS A 134 12.28 5.43 6.14
C LYS A 134 10.93 5.09 6.77
N PHE A 135 10.61 3.81 6.84
CA PHE A 135 9.47 3.30 7.60
C PHE A 135 9.85 2.02 8.34
N ASP A 136 9.20 1.79 9.46
CA ASP A 136 9.43 0.66 10.37
C ASP A 136 8.15 -0.14 10.61
N ARG A 137 7.00 0.29 10.07
CA ARG A 137 5.75 -0.45 10.22
C ARG A 137 4.85 -0.33 9.00
N VAL A 138 4.32 -1.48 8.59
CA VAL A 138 3.31 -1.63 7.55
C VAL A 138 2.01 -2.06 8.22
N VAL A 139 0.89 -1.44 7.86
CA VAL A 139 -0.44 -1.79 8.37
C VAL A 139 -1.36 -2.11 7.19
N PHE A 140 -2.13 -3.19 7.32
CA PHE A 140 -3.10 -3.67 6.34
C PHE A 140 -4.49 -3.57 6.96
N LEU A 141 -5.38 -2.83 6.32
CA LEU A 141 -6.73 -2.56 6.80
C LEU A 141 -7.75 -2.85 5.70
N GLU A 142 -8.94 -3.27 6.11
CA GLU A 142 -10.10 -3.35 5.22
C GLU A 142 -11.12 -2.27 5.64
N ASN A 143 -11.24 -1.20 4.84
CA ASN A 143 -12.03 -0.02 5.17
C ASN A 143 -12.68 0.63 3.92
N PRO A 144 -14.03 0.62 3.80
CA PRO A 144 -14.99 0.01 4.73
C PRO A 144 -14.83 -1.52 4.77
N ALA A 145 -15.14 -2.13 5.92
CA ALA A 145 -15.16 -3.58 6.05
C ALA A 145 -16.22 -4.19 5.10
N GLY A 146 -15.77 -4.78 4.00
CA GLY A 146 -16.65 -5.31 2.95
C GLY A 146 -16.09 -6.56 2.25
N GLY A 147 -14.77 -6.68 2.16
CA GLY A 147 -14.07 -7.86 1.65
C GLY A 147 -12.95 -8.33 2.56
N GLY A 148 -11.94 -8.97 1.96
CA GLY A 148 -10.70 -9.34 2.61
C GLY A 148 -9.57 -8.45 2.10
N TYR A 149 -8.58 -8.19 2.95
CA TYR A 149 -7.31 -7.64 2.50
C TYR A 149 -6.20 -8.66 2.65
N GLU A 150 -5.98 -9.40 1.55
CA GLU A 150 -4.98 -10.44 1.42
C GLU A 150 -3.59 -9.87 1.10
N SER A 151 -2.57 -10.52 1.65
CA SER A 151 -1.19 -10.22 1.30
C SER A 151 -0.29 -11.43 1.44
N ASP A 152 0.68 -11.55 0.55
CA ASP A 152 1.63 -12.66 0.52
C ASP A 152 2.98 -12.23 -0.05
N ASN A 153 4.02 -13.07 0.06
CA ASN A 153 5.36 -12.84 -0.48
C ASN A 153 5.95 -11.46 -0.14
N HIS A 154 5.85 -11.09 1.14
CA HIS A 154 6.36 -9.82 1.64
C HIS A 154 7.87 -9.75 1.43
N THR A 155 8.32 -8.68 0.79
CA THR A 155 9.72 -8.37 0.52
C THR A 155 10.03 -7.02 1.15
N VAL A 156 11.12 -6.96 1.91
CA VAL A 156 11.59 -5.74 2.58
C VAL A 156 13.04 -5.49 2.20
N GLY A 157 13.47 -4.23 2.24
CA GLY A 157 14.87 -3.94 2.01
C GLY A 157 15.23 -2.47 1.90
N TYR A 158 16.43 -2.25 1.38
CA TYR A 158 16.93 -0.94 1.01
C TYR A 158 17.02 -0.88 -0.52
N PHE A 159 16.12 -0.15 -1.17
CA PHE A 159 16.16 -0.07 -2.63
C PHE A 159 17.44 0.62 -3.09
N LYS A 160 17.99 0.13 -4.20
CA LYS A 160 19.11 0.76 -4.91
C LYS A 160 18.64 1.53 -6.15
N THR A 161 17.61 0.99 -6.79
CA THR A 161 17.00 1.53 -8.00
C THR A 161 15.49 1.34 -7.91
N ILE A 162 14.73 2.31 -8.41
CA ILE A 162 13.28 2.20 -8.54
C ILE A 162 12.96 1.61 -9.91
N THR A 163 12.16 0.55 -9.93
CA THR A 163 11.71 -0.13 -11.16
C THR A 163 10.21 -0.39 -11.13
N GLY A 164 9.61 -0.62 -12.30
CA GLY A 164 8.18 -0.87 -12.46
C GLY A 164 7.40 0.33 -12.99
N THR A 165 6.09 0.18 -13.11
CA THR A 165 5.20 1.25 -13.58
C THR A 165 4.86 2.17 -12.42
N GLY A 166 5.32 3.42 -12.48
CA GLY A 166 5.03 4.41 -11.43
C GLY A 166 3.53 4.69 -11.31
N VAL A 167 3.01 4.67 -10.09
CA VAL A 167 1.66 5.12 -9.79
C VAL A 167 1.73 6.56 -9.28
N PRO A 168 1.11 7.55 -9.96
CA PRO A 168 1.18 8.95 -9.55
C PRO A 168 0.63 9.13 -8.14
N GLU A 169 1.31 9.91 -7.31
CA GLU A 169 0.80 10.29 -5.99
C GLU A 169 -0.52 11.10 -6.16
N PRO A 170 -1.63 10.68 -5.53
CA PRO A 170 -2.93 11.35 -5.66
C PRO A 170 -2.91 12.85 -5.29
N ALA A 171 -1.94 13.29 -4.49
CA ALA A 171 -1.86 14.66 -3.99
C ALA A 171 -1.42 15.73 -5.01
N THR A 172 -0.76 15.35 -6.12
CA THR A 172 -0.20 16.36 -7.04
C THR A 172 -1.29 17.21 -7.69
N TRP A 173 -2.41 16.59 -8.07
CA TRP A 173 -3.50 17.27 -8.77
C TRP A 173 -4.33 18.14 -7.83
N ALA A 174 -4.64 17.63 -6.63
CA ALA A 174 -5.37 18.37 -5.61
C ALA A 174 -4.58 19.60 -5.12
N MET A 175 -3.28 19.47 -4.88
CA MET A 175 -2.43 20.58 -4.46
C MET A 175 -2.23 21.61 -5.57
N MET A 176 -2.15 21.18 -6.84
CA MET A 176 -2.16 22.11 -7.97
C MET A 176 -3.48 22.88 -8.08
N ILE A 177 -4.63 22.21 -7.94
CA ILE A 177 -5.95 22.87 -8.01
C ILE A 177 -6.13 23.86 -6.85
N ILE A 178 -5.76 23.48 -5.63
CA ILE A 178 -5.82 24.37 -4.47
C ILE A 178 -4.86 25.56 -4.65
N GLY A 179 -3.62 25.30 -5.09
CA GLY A 179 -2.63 26.34 -5.36
C GLY A 179 -3.10 27.33 -6.42
N PHE A 180 -3.56 26.84 -7.57
CA PHE A 180 -4.08 27.70 -8.65
C PHE A 180 -5.38 28.40 -8.26
N GLY A 181 -6.27 27.76 -7.48
CA GLY A 181 -7.48 28.38 -6.94
C GLY A 181 -7.18 29.53 -5.97
N ALA A 182 -6.18 29.37 -5.10
CA ALA A 182 -5.72 30.41 -4.20
C ALA A 182 -5.11 31.60 -4.97
N VAL A 183 -4.23 31.35 -5.94
CA VAL A 183 -3.63 32.41 -6.76
C VAL A 183 -4.69 33.16 -7.58
N GLY A 184 -5.63 32.43 -8.20
CA GLY A 184 -6.72 33.02 -8.97
C GLY A 184 -7.67 33.87 -8.13
N SER A 185 -8.01 33.44 -6.92
CA SER A 185 -8.87 34.20 -6.00
C SER A 185 -8.19 35.48 -5.48
N MET A 186 -6.89 35.42 -5.18
CA MET A 186 -6.10 36.61 -4.81
C MET A 186 -6.02 37.63 -5.95
N ALA A 187 -5.72 37.19 -7.18
CA ALA A 187 -5.68 38.06 -8.36
C ALA A 187 -7.04 38.73 -8.64
N ARG A 188 -8.14 37.99 -8.46
CA ARG A 188 -9.51 38.52 -8.61
C ARG A 188 -9.85 39.56 -7.54
N SER A 189 -9.44 39.34 -6.29
CA SER A 189 -9.64 40.28 -5.19
C SER A 189 -8.88 41.60 -5.40
N ALA A 190 -7.61 41.52 -5.84
CA ALA A 190 -6.80 42.69 -6.13
C ALA A 190 -7.41 43.57 -7.25
N ARG A 191 -7.92 42.95 -8.32
CA ARG A 191 -8.60 43.68 -9.41
C ARG A 191 -9.87 44.38 -8.94
N ARG A 192 -10.65 43.76 -8.06
CA ARG A 192 -11.86 44.39 -7.48
C ARG A 192 -11.51 45.61 -6.65
N ARG A 193 -10.46 45.53 -5.82
CA ARG A 193 -10.02 46.66 -4.99
C ARG A 193 -9.56 47.86 -5.82
N ASN A 194 -8.88 47.61 -6.94
CA ASN A 194 -8.44 48.69 -7.84
C ASN A 194 -9.60 49.32 -8.63
N ALA A 195 -10.68 48.57 -8.90
CA ALA A 195 -11.87 49.11 -9.56
C ALA A 195 -12.72 50.02 -8.65
N PHE A 196 -12.66 49.82 -7.33
CA PHE A 196 -13.37 50.66 -6.34
C PHE A 196 -12.60 51.92 -5.91
N SER A 197 -11.33 52.07 -6.32
CA SER A 197 -10.51 53.25 -5.99
C SER A 197 -10.46 54.29 -7.13
N ALA A 198 -11.24 54.10 -8.20
CA ALA A 198 -11.31 54.97 -9.38
C ALA A 198 -12.63 55.76 -9.51
N LEU A 199 -13.37 55.91 -8.40
CA LEU A 199 -14.54 56.79 -8.24
C LEU A 199 -14.25 57.82 -7.15
#